data_AF-A0A379S0J0-F1
#
_entry.id   AF-A0A379S0J0-F1
#
_cell.length_a   1.000
_cell.length_b   1.000
_cell.length_c   1.000
_cell.angle_alpha   90.00
_cell.angle_beta   90.00
_cell.angle_gamma   90.00
#
_symmetry.space_group_name_H-M   'P 1'
#
loop_
_entity.id
_entity.type
_entity.pdbx_description
1 polymer ?
#
loop_
_entity_poly.entity_id
_entity_poly.type
_entity_poly.pdbx_seq_one_letter_code
_entity_poly.pdbx_strand_id
1 'polypeptide(L)'
;MRYFFSIVIWLISINTAWADCWLQAEKMFNIESELLYAIAQQESAMKPGAIGHNRDGSTDIGLMQINSSHMKRLKKMGISEKQLLQDPCISVIVGASILSDMMKSTVIAGRPLVLIMPERHRKELI
;
A
#
# COMPACT_ATOMS: atom_id res chain seq x y z
N MET A 1 9.46 -30.47 -42.32
CA MET A 1 8.15 -29.90 -41.91
C MET A 1 7.74 -30.19 -40.46
N ARG A 2 8.08 -31.34 -39.85
CA ARG A 2 7.68 -31.64 -38.45
C ARG A 2 8.43 -30.86 -37.36
N TYR A 3 9.67 -30.46 -37.62
CA TYR A 3 10.49 -29.70 -36.66
C TYR A 3 10.26 -28.18 -36.68
N PHE A 4 9.67 -27.64 -37.75
CA PHE A 4 9.41 -26.21 -37.88
C PHE A 4 8.29 -25.77 -36.91
N PHE A 5 7.29 -26.65 -36.72
CA PHE A 5 6.19 -26.41 -35.77
C PHE A 5 6.66 -26.42 -34.30
N SER A 6 7.67 -27.22 -33.97
CA SER A 6 8.24 -27.31 -32.61
C SER A 6 9.05 -26.09 -32.19
N ILE A 7 9.70 -25.39 -33.14
CA ILE A 7 10.51 -24.20 -32.86
C ILE A 7 9.61 -22.98 -32.54
N VAL A 8 8.44 -22.88 -33.19
CA VAL A 8 7.51 -21.76 -32.99
C VAL A 8 6.84 -21.82 -31.60
N ILE A 9 6.61 -23.03 -31.05
CA ILE A 9 5.98 -23.22 -29.73
C ILE A 9 6.92 -22.81 -28.58
N TRP A 10 8.24 -22.79 -28.79
CA TRP A 10 9.22 -22.43 -27.76
C TRP A 10 9.42 -20.90 -27.63
N LEU A 11 8.97 -20.11 -28.61
CA LEU A 11 9.16 -18.65 -28.65
C LEU A 11 8.05 -17.85 -27.94
N ILE A 12 7.03 -18.50 -27.37
CA ILE A 12 5.84 -17.81 -26.80
C ILE A 12 5.89 -17.74 -25.26
N SER A 13 7.05 -17.94 -24.64
CA SER A 13 7.22 -17.73 -23.19
C SER A 13 7.36 -16.24 -22.86
N ILE A 14 6.29 -15.48 -23.05
CA ILE A 14 6.20 -14.08 -22.57
C ILE A 14 6.05 -14.16 -21.05
N ASN A 15 7.15 -13.96 -20.34
CA ASN A 15 7.13 -13.81 -18.89
C ASN A 15 6.41 -12.48 -18.59
N THR A 16 5.16 -12.56 -18.13
CA THR A 16 4.51 -11.42 -17.48
C THR A 16 5.18 -11.22 -16.13
N ALA A 17 6.11 -10.28 -16.05
CA ALA A 17 6.64 -9.83 -14.77
C ALA A 17 5.51 -9.13 -14.01
N TRP A 18 4.86 -9.83 -13.09
CA TRP A 18 3.95 -9.22 -12.14
C TRP A 18 4.80 -8.31 -11.26
N ALA A 19 4.65 -6.99 -11.42
CA ALA A 19 5.26 -6.05 -10.50
C ALA A 19 4.60 -6.24 -9.14
N ASP A 20 5.37 -6.70 -8.16
CA ASP A 20 4.90 -6.75 -6.78
C ASP A 20 4.67 -5.32 -6.28
N CYS A 21 3.44 -5.01 -5.90
CA CYS A 21 3.06 -3.68 -5.41
C CYS A 21 3.86 -3.25 -4.18
N TRP A 22 4.35 -4.21 -3.39
CA TRP A 22 5.24 -3.93 -2.26
C TRP A 22 6.57 -3.34 -2.73
N LEU A 23 7.21 -3.99 -3.70
CA LEU A 23 8.46 -3.52 -4.31
C LEU A 23 8.26 -2.22 -5.10
N GLN A 24 7.08 -2.05 -5.70
CA GLN A 24 6.74 -0.82 -6.40
C GLN A 24 6.60 0.36 -5.40
N ALA A 25 5.90 0.15 -4.29
CA ALA A 25 5.80 1.14 -3.22
C ALA A 25 7.18 1.47 -2.63
N GLU A 26 7.99 0.44 -2.37
CA GLU A 26 9.36 0.61 -1.87
C GLU A 26 10.18 1.52 -2.78
N LYS A 27 10.19 1.25 -4.09
CA LYS A 27 10.92 2.08 -5.06
C LYS A 27 10.39 3.50 -5.16
N MET A 28 9.08 3.70 -5.04
CA MET A 28 8.47 5.05 -5.13
C MET A 28 8.72 5.89 -3.87
N PHE A 29 8.65 5.28 -2.69
CA PHE A 29 8.56 6.00 -1.42
C PHE A 29 9.76 5.80 -0.51
N ASN A 30 10.70 4.93 -0.91
CA ASN A 30 11.91 4.57 -0.16
C ASN A 30 11.59 4.03 1.24
N ILE A 31 10.60 3.12 1.31
CA ILE A 31 10.17 2.40 2.51
C ILE A 31 10.27 0.91 2.19
N GLU A 32 11.08 0.17 2.93
CA GLU A 32 11.30 -1.27 2.70
C GLU A 32 9.97 -2.02 2.63
N SER A 33 9.83 -2.88 1.62
CA SER A 33 8.63 -3.69 1.37
C SER A 33 8.29 -4.59 2.56
N GLU A 34 9.28 -5.13 3.27
CA GLU A 34 9.09 -5.91 4.50
C GLU A 34 8.40 -5.09 5.61
N LEU A 35 8.76 -3.81 5.75
CA LEU A 35 8.12 -2.91 6.70
C LEU A 35 6.67 -2.61 6.29
N LEU A 36 6.42 -2.35 5.01
CA LEU A 36 5.05 -2.14 4.51
C LEU A 36 4.17 -3.37 4.74
N TYR A 37 4.72 -4.57 4.52
CA TYR A 37 4.04 -5.83 4.80
C TYR A 37 3.72 -5.99 6.29
N ALA A 38 4.69 -5.72 7.17
CA ALA A 38 4.50 -5.80 8.62
C ALA A 38 3.42 -4.83 9.10
N ILE A 39 3.35 -3.62 8.52
CA ILE A 39 2.30 -2.64 8.79
C ILE A 39 0.94 -3.20 8.34
N ALA A 40 0.80 -3.65 7.09
CA ALA A 40 -0.46 -4.23 6.59
C ALA A 40 -0.95 -5.43 7.42
N GLN A 41 -0.02 -6.27 7.88
CA GLN A 41 -0.30 -7.38 8.77
C GLN A 41 -0.84 -6.90 10.13
N GLN A 42 -0.30 -5.81 10.67
CA GLN A 42 -0.77 -5.22 11.92
C GLN A 42 -2.12 -4.50 11.76
N GLU A 43 -2.33 -3.82 10.63
CA GLU A 43 -3.51 -2.99 10.38
C GLU A 43 -4.76 -3.82 10.06
N SER A 44 -4.66 -4.79 9.14
CA SER A 44 -5.83 -5.52 8.65
C SER A 44 -5.72 -7.04 8.79
N ALA A 45 -4.61 -7.54 9.31
CA ALA A 45 -4.25 -8.95 9.21
C ALA A 45 -4.24 -9.46 7.76
N MET A 46 -3.70 -8.63 6.85
CA MET A 46 -3.63 -8.89 5.41
C MET A 46 -5.01 -9.08 4.74
N LYS A 47 -6.03 -8.34 5.19
CA LYS A 47 -7.40 -8.41 4.65
C LYS A 47 -7.71 -7.17 3.79
N PRO A 48 -7.72 -7.28 2.44
CA PRO A 48 -7.94 -6.12 1.57
C PRO A 48 -9.31 -5.45 1.73
N GLY A 49 -10.33 -6.21 2.13
CA GLY A 49 -11.68 -5.68 2.37
C GLY A 49 -11.93 -5.20 3.80
N ALA A 50 -10.89 -4.98 4.61
CA ALA A 50 -11.05 -4.55 6.00
C ALA A 50 -11.60 -3.12 6.08
N ILE A 51 -12.54 -2.93 7.01
CA ILE A 51 -13.14 -1.64 7.33
C ILE A 51 -13.10 -1.49 8.86
N GLY A 52 -12.38 -0.48 9.34
CA GLY A 52 -12.31 -0.11 10.75
C GLY A 52 -13.17 1.11 11.03
N HIS A 53 -13.87 1.15 12.16
CA HIS A 53 -14.67 2.30 12.56
C HIS A 53 -14.11 2.95 13.83
N ASN A 54 -13.87 4.25 13.78
CA ASN A 54 -13.28 5.02 14.86
C ASN A 54 -14.35 5.81 15.64
N ARG A 55 -14.01 6.17 16.88
CA ARG A 55 -14.93 6.83 17.82
C ARG A 55 -15.28 8.26 17.41
N ASP A 56 -14.41 8.90 16.65
CA ASP A 56 -14.60 10.24 16.09
C ASP A 56 -15.50 10.24 14.85
N GLY A 57 -15.95 9.06 14.40
CA GLY A 57 -16.78 8.88 13.21
C GLY A 57 -15.99 8.66 11.92
N SER A 58 -14.65 8.68 11.96
CA SER A 58 -13.85 8.31 10.81
C SER A 58 -13.90 6.80 10.57
N THR A 59 -13.53 6.39 9.35
CA THR A 59 -13.43 4.97 8.97
C THR A 59 -12.09 4.70 8.31
N ASP A 60 -11.48 3.57 8.64
CA ASP A 60 -10.21 3.10 8.08
C ASP A 60 -10.47 2.03 7.03
N ILE A 61 -9.84 2.16 5.86
CA ILE A 61 -10.31 1.53 4.62
C ILE A 61 -9.19 0.70 3.99
N GLY A 62 -9.49 -0.57 3.75
CA GLY A 62 -8.67 -1.44 2.91
C GLY A 62 -7.51 -2.12 3.64
N LEU A 63 -6.61 -2.71 2.86
CA LEU A 63 -5.47 -3.50 3.33
C LEU A 63 -4.56 -2.73 4.31
N MET A 64 -4.28 -1.46 3.99
CA MET A 64 -3.45 -0.57 4.79
C MET A 64 -4.26 0.29 5.78
N GLN A 65 -5.57 0.02 5.95
CA GLN A 65 -6.47 0.76 6.84
C GLN A 65 -6.38 2.30 6.66
N ILE A 66 -6.54 2.77 5.42
CA ILE A 66 -6.44 4.20 5.09
C ILE A 66 -7.62 4.98 5.66
N ASN A 67 -7.35 6.01 6.45
CA ASN A 67 -8.36 6.80 7.13
C ASN A 67 -9.14 7.68 6.15
N SER A 68 -10.45 7.71 6.35
CA SER A 68 -11.41 8.47 5.54
C SER A 68 -11.10 9.98 5.42
N SER A 69 -10.34 10.55 6.36
CA SER A 69 -9.90 11.95 6.31
C SER A 69 -9.06 12.27 5.06
N HIS A 70 -8.30 11.29 4.54
CA HIS A 70 -7.50 11.45 3.32
C HIS A 70 -8.34 11.40 2.03
N MET A 71 -9.59 10.94 2.08
CA MET A 71 -10.39 10.70 0.89
C MET A 71 -10.69 11.95 0.08
N LYS A 72 -10.74 13.14 0.69
CA LYS A 72 -10.90 14.39 -0.06
C LYS A 72 -9.74 14.66 -1.02
N ARG A 73 -8.50 14.33 -0.61
CA ARG A 73 -7.30 14.42 -1.47
C ARG A 73 -7.30 13.30 -2.49
N LEU A 74 -7.53 12.06 -2.06
CA LEU A 74 -7.47 10.87 -2.90
C LEU A 74 -8.52 10.89 -4.03
N LYS A 75 -9.74 11.36 -3.76
CA LYS A 75 -10.79 11.50 -4.78
C LYS A 75 -10.39 12.47 -5.90
N LYS A 76 -9.63 13.53 -5.59
CA LYS A 76 -9.07 14.44 -6.62
C LYS A 76 -8.02 13.76 -7.51
N MET A 77 -7.38 12.72 -7.00
CA MET A 77 -6.42 11.89 -7.73
C MET A 77 -7.10 10.70 -8.44
N GLY A 78 -8.43 10.63 -8.43
CA GLY A 78 -9.18 9.53 -9.03
C GLY A 78 -9.20 8.23 -8.21
N ILE A 79 -8.85 8.29 -6.92
CA ILE A 79 -8.85 7.14 -6.02
C ILE A 79 -10.09 7.18 -5.13
N SER A 80 -10.89 6.13 -5.21
CA SER A 80 -12.13 5.94 -4.45
C SER A 80 -11.96 4.92 -3.33
N GLU A 81 -12.84 4.96 -2.33
CA GLU A 81 -12.88 3.99 -1.22
C GLU A 81 -13.09 2.56 -1.75
N LYS A 82 -13.91 2.43 -2.80
CA LYS A 82 -14.12 1.16 -3.50
C LYS A 82 -12.83 0.59 -4.08
N GLN A 83 -11.98 1.44 -4.68
CA GLN A 83 -10.68 1.00 -5.18
C GLN A 83 -9.76 0.55 -4.05
N LEU A 84 -9.75 1.24 -2.92
CA LEU A 84 -8.95 0.85 -1.75
C LEU A 84 -9.36 -0.53 -1.18
N LEU A 85 -10.65 -0.86 -1.26
CA LEU A 85 -11.20 -2.14 -0.79
C LEU A 85 -11.03 -3.29 -1.78
N GLN A 86 -11.00 -2.99 -3.08
CA GLN A 86 -10.99 -4.00 -4.16
C GLN A 86 -9.59 -4.26 -4.71
N ASP A 87 -8.71 -3.27 -4.63
CA ASP A 87 -7.36 -3.32 -5.16
C ASP A 87 -6.35 -3.14 -4.01
N PRO A 88 -5.79 -4.24 -3.48
CA PRO A 88 -4.78 -4.15 -2.43
C PRO A 88 -3.54 -3.39 -2.87
N CYS A 89 -3.18 -3.41 -4.17
CA CYS A 89 -2.02 -2.67 -4.67
C CYS A 89 -2.23 -1.17 -4.53
N ILE A 90 -3.43 -0.66 -4.88
CA ILE A 90 -3.76 0.75 -4.66
C ILE A 90 -3.68 1.07 -3.16
N SER A 91 -4.21 0.19 -2.29
CA SER A 91 -4.11 0.38 -0.84
C SER A 91 -2.65 0.47 -0.36
N VAL A 92 -1.76 -0.41 -0.84
CA VAL A 92 -0.32 -0.39 -0.52
C VAL A 92 0.37 0.87 -1.01
N ILE A 93 0.18 1.25 -2.29
CA ILE A 93 0.79 2.45 -2.87
C ILE A 93 0.32 3.71 -2.12
N VAL A 94 -0.98 3.82 -1.84
CA VAL A 94 -1.54 4.97 -1.13
C VAL A 94 -1.04 5.01 0.32
N GLY A 95 -1.08 3.89 1.04
CA GLY A 95 -0.57 3.80 2.40
C GLY A 95 0.91 4.19 2.49
N ALA A 96 1.74 3.68 1.57
CA ALA A 96 3.15 4.06 1.49
C ALA A 96 3.36 5.55 1.17
N SER A 97 2.50 6.15 0.33
CA SER A 97 2.57 7.58 0.03
C SER A 97 2.28 8.45 1.26
N ILE A 98 1.27 8.08 2.06
CA ILE A 98 0.90 8.79 3.29
C ILE A 98 2.02 8.64 4.32
N LEU A 99 2.51 7.42 4.54
CA LEU A 99 3.65 7.16 5.43
C LEU A 99 4.89 7.97 5.04
N SER A 100 5.21 8.06 3.73
CA SER A 100 6.34 8.86 3.23
C SER A 100 6.17 10.35 3.51
N ASP A 101 4.96 10.90 3.29
CA ASP A 101 4.65 12.30 3.61
C ASP A 101 4.88 12.58 5.11
N MET A 102 4.39 11.68 5.98
CA MET A 102 4.57 11.79 7.43
C MET A 102 6.02 11.68 7.87
N MET A 103 6.78 10.74 7.29
CA MET A 103 8.21 10.57 7.54
C MET A 103 8.98 11.84 7.18
N LYS A 104 8.69 12.45 6.02
CA LYS A 104 9.35 13.70 5.60
C LYS A 104 9.08 14.84 6.59
N SER A 105 7.83 15.01 7.02
CA SER A 105 7.47 16.02 8.04
C SER A 105 8.15 15.77 9.39
N THR A 106 8.39 14.50 9.73
CA THR A 106 8.97 14.07 11.01
C THR A 106 10.50 14.10 11.03
N VAL A 107 11.15 13.73 9.92
CA VAL A 107 12.61 13.80 9.77
C VAL A 107 13.09 15.25 9.76
N ILE A 108 12.30 16.19 9.24
CA ILE A 108 12.54 17.63 9.43
C ILE A 108 12.54 18.01 10.92
N ALA A 109 11.82 17.27 11.77
CA ALA A 109 11.80 17.43 13.23
C ALA A 109 12.84 16.55 13.97
N GLY A 110 13.78 15.91 13.27
CA GLY A 110 15.00 15.32 13.83
C GLY A 110 14.85 13.97 14.56
N ARG A 111 13.82 13.16 14.29
CA ARG A 111 13.66 11.83 14.91
C ARG A 111 13.35 10.71 13.90
N PRO A 112 14.01 9.53 13.97
CA PRO A 112 13.73 8.40 13.08
C PRO A 112 12.41 7.70 13.44
N LEU A 113 11.66 7.22 12.43
CA LEU A 113 10.30 6.65 12.55
C LEU A 113 10.19 5.51 13.58
N VAL A 114 11.26 4.71 13.72
CA VAL A 114 11.35 3.59 14.68
C VAL A 114 11.19 4.06 16.14
N LEU A 115 11.45 5.33 16.43
CA LEU A 115 11.36 5.91 17.79
C LEU A 115 10.11 6.77 18.02
N ILE A 116 9.17 6.83 17.06
CA ILE A 116 7.99 7.72 17.16
C ILE A 116 6.66 7.06 16.73
N MET A 117 6.53 5.75 16.75
CA MET A 117 5.19 5.15 16.75
C MET A 117 4.78 4.82 18.19
N PRO A 118 4.25 5.78 18.97
CA PRO A 118 3.66 5.46 20.25
C PRO A 118 2.42 4.57 19.99
N GLU A 119 2.35 3.43 20.68
CA GLU A 119 1.24 2.45 20.65
C GLU A 119 -0.17 3.07 20.61
N ARG A 120 -0.34 4.25 21.21
CA ARG A 120 -1.62 4.93 21.38
C ARG A 120 -2.12 5.70 20.15
N HIS A 121 -1.27 5.99 19.16
CA HIS A 121 -1.66 6.70 17.93
C HIS A 121 -1.59 5.82 16.67
N ARG A 122 -1.40 4.51 16.84
CA ARG A 122 -1.29 3.55 15.74
C ARG A 122 -2.53 3.48 14.85
N LYS A 123 -3.71 3.85 15.35
CA LYS A 123 -5.00 3.74 14.64
C LYS A 123 -5.38 4.94 13.75
N GLU A 124 -4.60 6.01 13.75
CA GLU A 124 -4.97 7.26 13.04
C GLU A 124 -3.97 7.64 11.95
N LEU A 125 -3.03 6.74 11.61
CA LEU A 125 -1.78 7.12 10.94
C LEU A 125 -1.72 6.80 9.45
N ILE A 126 -2.71 6.08 8.91
CA ILE A 126 -2.84 5.80 7.47
C ILE A 126 -4.27 6.11 7.10
#